data_AF-A0A2V2RQD0-F1
#
_entry.id   AF-A0A2V2RQD0-F1
#
_cell.length_a   1.000
_cell.length_b   1.000
_cell.length_c   1.000
_cell.angle_alpha   90.00
_cell.angle_beta   90.00
_cell.angle_gamma   90.00
#
_symmetry.space_group_name_H-M   'P 1'
#
loop_
_entity.id
_entity.type
_entity.pdbx_description
1 polymer ?
#
loop_
_entity_poly.entity_id
_entity_poly.type
_entity_poly.pdbx_seq_one_letter_code
_entity_poly.pdbx_strand_id
1 'polypeptide(L)'
;MRRRIFWGLFPVFILIVGTGLYTVTLFSKLGASVGVILRENFRSIEAGQKMELAAEKMNAAFLLFLAGYQSGGQQLYDKSAILFGKNLKLAARNITLPGEADLIRKLEQADANSHWQTEFFLKADDSEIRKNTYYKEILPCLTEIKKISRELIDVNERGMAQADRNAQALSAHSVRYLIIVNVMGLVLAVFFAIRLQRAILQPIQTLRRVSRKLGEGKLDQVVPVESQDELGELAKDFNKMAAELRAYRRLTTDRIFQTQRMMETTFAAFPDPIIIFSLERCIRFTNPAANALLREVGSIEKFPGSLQDHLTRILLGKADYLPTGFDKAIILKIEDKEAYFLPRVIGIRDEEKNLFGAAVVLQDVTRGRLLDELKNNSASTVSHELKTPLNSIRMGLYLLLEEQIGTLNTQQTELLIAAREDTERLLEMINNLLDMSKFGSASFNLKTLTSEALIQRVWSECHLSLESKGSKLLTVVTEPNLPSVFVDPTRIVHVFSNLLSNALKHTKYHQPVTLSASRRLDRVRFSVKNFGEGIPSQYHSRLFDRFFRIPGTETSGVGLGLAIAKEIVTIHGGSIGVVSQEGETATEFYFDLPIGGLETATS
;
A
#
# COMPACT_ATOMS: atom_id res chain seq x y z
N MET A 1 -15.51 -25.94 20.78
CA MET A 1 -16.93 -25.98 20.41
C MET A 1 -17.53 -27.39 20.43
N ARG A 2 -17.01 -28.37 19.68
CA ARG A 2 -17.64 -29.71 19.54
C ARG A 2 -17.74 -30.45 20.89
N ARG A 3 -16.70 -30.36 21.71
CA ARG A 3 -16.70 -30.90 23.10
C ARG A 3 -17.75 -30.23 23.99
N ARG A 4 -17.94 -28.91 23.92
CA ARG A 4 -18.93 -28.18 24.74
C ARG A 4 -20.37 -28.57 24.38
N ILE A 5 -20.65 -28.73 23.07
CA ILE A 5 -21.97 -29.19 22.60
C ILE A 5 -22.21 -30.63 23.04
N PHE A 6 -21.22 -31.51 22.85
CA PHE A 6 -21.32 -32.91 23.24
C PHE A 6 -21.59 -33.05 24.74
N TRP A 7 -20.76 -32.45 25.61
CA TRP A 7 -20.94 -32.52 27.06
C TRP A 7 -22.20 -31.80 27.57
N GLY A 8 -22.73 -30.82 26.83
CA GLY A 8 -24.00 -30.17 27.16
C GLY A 8 -25.24 -31.01 26.83
N LEU A 9 -25.23 -31.71 25.70
CA LEU A 9 -26.38 -32.51 25.23
C LEU A 9 -26.36 -33.97 25.70
N PHE A 10 -25.17 -34.51 25.96
CA PHE A 10 -24.99 -35.93 26.31
C PHE A 10 -25.75 -36.36 27.59
N PRO A 11 -25.78 -35.57 28.69
CA PRO A 11 -26.57 -35.93 29.87
C PRO A 11 -28.08 -35.95 29.60
N VAL A 12 -28.58 -35.02 28.76
CA VAL A 12 -29.99 -34.98 28.36
C VAL A 12 -30.34 -36.20 27.51
N PHE A 13 -29.44 -36.60 26.61
CA PHE A 13 -29.61 -37.81 25.79
C PHE A 13 -29.65 -39.09 26.65
N ILE A 14 -28.71 -39.25 27.59
CA ILE A 14 -28.71 -40.38 28.53
C ILE A 14 -30.01 -40.42 29.32
N LEU A 15 -30.49 -39.26 29.79
CA LEU A 15 -31.73 -39.17 30.54
C LEU A 15 -32.90 -39.64 29.67
N ILE A 16 -33.07 -39.14 28.44
CA ILE A 16 -34.15 -39.56 27.53
C ILE A 16 -34.11 -41.07 27.26
N VAL A 17 -32.93 -41.64 27.01
CA VAL A 17 -32.79 -43.08 26.76
C VAL A 17 -33.13 -43.89 28.02
N GLY A 18 -32.62 -43.46 29.18
CA GLY A 18 -32.89 -44.12 30.45
C GLY A 18 -34.36 -44.09 30.85
N THR A 19 -35.04 -42.95 30.67
CA THR A 19 -36.47 -42.82 30.96
C THR A 19 -37.31 -43.63 29.98
N GLY A 20 -36.95 -43.64 28.69
CA GLY A 20 -37.59 -44.46 27.68
C GLY A 20 -37.51 -45.95 28.00
N LEU A 21 -36.30 -46.44 28.30
CA LEU A 21 -36.08 -47.85 28.64
C LEU A 21 -36.85 -48.25 29.91
N TYR A 22 -36.78 -47.42 30.95
CA TYR A 22 -37.53 -47.63 32.19
C TYR A 22 -39.04 -47.71 31.92
N THR A 23 -39.58 -46.78 31.14
CA THR A 23 -41.01 -46.73 30.79
C THR A 23 -41.45 -48.00 30.07
N VAL A 24 -40.67 -48.47 29.08
CA VAL A 24 -40.94 -49.72 28.36
C VAL A 24 -40.97 -50.93 29.30
N THR A 25 -39.98 -51.04 30.21
CA THR A 25 -39.94 -52.15 31.18
C THR A 25 -41.07 -52.12 32.19
N LEU A 26 -41.57 -50.93 32.53
CA LEU A 26 -42.65 -50.73 33.47
C LEU A 26 -43.99 -51.15 32.87
N PHE A 27 -44.27 -50.71 31.63
CA PHE A 27 -45.48 -51.09 30.91
C PHE A 27 -45.51 -52.60 30.60
N SER A 28 -44.37 -53.21 30.27
CA SER A 28 -44.33 -54.65 30.01
C SER A 28 -44.62 -55.48 31.29
N LYS A 29 -44.09 -55.07 32.45
CA LYS A 29 -44.39 -55.70 33.75
C LYS A 29 -45.86 -55.55 34.15
N LEU A 30 -46.44 -54.36 33.96
CA LEU A 30 -47.83 -54.09 34.30
C LEU A 30 -48.80 -54.92 33.44
N GLY A 31 -48.54 -54.98 32.12
CA GLY A 31 -49.39 -55.73 31.19
C GLY A 31 -49.36 -57.24 31.37
N ALA A 32 -48.18 -57.81 31.63
CA ALA A 32 -48.01 -59.28 31.72
C ALA A 32 -48.64 -59.87 32.99
N SER A 33 -48.50 -59.21 34.14
CA SER A 33 -48.95 -59.77 35.43
C SER A 33 -50.46 -59.64 35.64
N VAL A 34 -51.05 -58.51 35.23
CA VAL A 34 -52.48 -58.23 35.47
C VAL A 34 -53.36 -59.01 34.49
N GLY A 35 -52.94 -59.12 33.23
CA GLY A 35 -53.74 -59.80 32.19
C GLY A 35 -53.90 -61.31 32.39
N VAL A 36 -52.90 -61.97 32.98
CA VAL A 36 -52.95 -63.43 33.23
C VAL A 36 -53.82 -63.75 34.45
N ILE A 37 -53.63 -63.03 35.57
CA ILE A 37 -54.38 -63.28 36.81
C ILE A 37 -55.88 -63.00 36.62
N LEU A 38 -56.24 -61.90 35.96
CA LEU A 38 -57.66 -61.58 35.72
C LEU A 38 -58.34 -62.60 34.82
N ARG A 39 -57.65 -63.08 33.77
CA ARG A 39 -58.21 -64.06 32.83
C ARG A 39 -58.42 -65.42 33.49
N GLU A 40 -57.46 -65.88 34.27
CA GLU A 40 -57.56 -67.18 34.92
C GLU A 40 -58.55 -67.13 36.09
N ASN A 41 -58.58 -66.08 36.92
CA ASN A 41 -59.62 -65.94 37.96
C ASN A 41 -61.03 -65.88 37.36
N PHE A 42 -61.22 -65.17 36.24
CA PHE A 42 -62.51 -65.11 35.54
C PHE A 42 -62.99 -66.49 35.08
N ARG A 43 -62.08 -67.33 34.56
CA ARG A 43 -62.40 -68.71 34.16
C ARG A 43 -62.81 -69.58 35.35
N SER A 44 -62.18 -69.40 36.51
CA SER A 44 -62.54 -70.10 37.74
C SER A 44 -63.91 -69.65 38.28
N ILE A 45 -64.25 -68.36 38.17
CA ILE A 45 -65.61 -67.84 38.46
C ILE A 45 -66.64 -68.48 37.52
N GLU A 46 -66.37 -68.48 36.21
CA GLU A 46 -67.29 -69.06 35.22
C GLU A 46 -67.50 -70.57 35.45
N ALA A 47 -66.44 -71.31 35.79
CA ALA A 47 -66.52 -72.71 36.18
C ALA A 47 -67.37 -72.89 37.45
N GLY A 48 -67.13 -72.08 38.48
CA GLY A 48 -67.91 -72.05 39.72
C GLY A 48 -69.41 -71.85 39.46
N GLN A 49 -69.77 -70.85 38.66
CA GLN A 49 -71.18 -70.56 38.32
C GLN A 49 -71.84 -71.72 37.55
N LYS A 50 -71.10 -72.35 36.62
CA LYS A 50 -71.60 -73.52 35.88
C LYS A 50 -71.75 -74.75 36.76
N MET A 51 -70.88 -74.93 37.76
CA MET A 51 -71.00 -75.98 38.77
C MET A 51 -72.20 -75.74 39.68
N GLU A 52 -72.40 -74.51 40.15
CA GLU A 52 -73.57 -74.11 40.95
C GLU A 52 -74.89 -74.42 40.21
N LEU A 53 -74.98 -73.97 38.95
CA LEU A 53 -76.13 -74.24 38.08
C LEU A 53 -76.33 -75.74 37.81
N ALA A 54 -75.23 -76.48 37.65
CA ALA A 54 -75.31 -77.93 37.45
C ALA A 54 -75.85 -78.65 38.69
N ALA A 55 -75.41 -78.27 39.89
CA ALA A 55 -75.91 -78.82 41.15
C ALA A 55 -77.42 -78.55 41.34
N GLU A 56 -77.88 -77.35 40.99
CA GLU A 56 -79.32 -77.02 41.02
C GLU A 56 -80.13 -77.88 40.05
N LYS A 57 -79.62 -78.11 38.85
CA LYS A 57 -80.28 -78.96 37.85
C LYS A 57 -80.25 -80.44 38.23
N MET A 58 -79.17 -80.90 38.87
CA MET A 58 -79.11 -82.25 39.47
C MET A 58 -80.16 -82.39 40.55
N ASN A 59 -80.32 -81.39 41.42
CA ASN A 59 -81.38 -81.39 42.43
C ASN A 59 -82.78 -81.45 41.80
N ALA A 60 -83.03 -80.67 40.75
CA ALA A 60 -84.28 -80.71 40.00
C ALA A 60 -84.53 -82.09 39.36
N ALA A 61 -83.48 -82.76 38.86
CA ALA A 61 -83.57 -84.13 38.35
C ALA A 61 -84.00 -85.13 39.44
N PHE A 62 -83.48 -85.02 40.66
CA PHE A 62 -83.94 -85.87 41.77
C PHE A 62 -85.40 -85.66 42.12
N LEU A 63 -85.89 -84.41 42.07
CA LEU A 63 -87.30 -84.12 42.26
C LEU A 63 -88.17 -84.73 41.15
N LEU A 64 -87.70 -84.73 39.89
CA LEU A 64 -88.37 -85.41 38.78
C LEU A 64 -88.43 -86.94 38.98
N PHE A 65 -87.34 -87.55 39.46
CA PHE A 65 -87.33 -88.98 39.80
C PHE A 65 -88.37 -89.30 40.89
N LEU A 66 -88.48 -88.47 41.93
CA LEU A 66 -89.48 -88.62 42.99
C LEU A 66 -90.91 -88.37 42.51
N ALA A 67 -91.10 -87.52 41.50
CA ALA A 67 -92.40 -87.25 40.86
C ALA A 67 -92.79 -88.32 39.82
N GLY A 68 -91.96 -89.34 39.58
CA GLY A 68 -92.25 -90.45 38.67
C GLY A 68 -91.78 -90.25 37.21
N TYR A 69 -91.17 -89.12 36.88
CA TYR A 69 -90.70 -88.81 35.52
C TYR A 69 -89.26 -89.30 35.29
N GLN A 70 -89.09 -90.62 35.17
CA GLN A 70 -87.76 -91.28 35.12
C GLN A 70 -86.89 -90.82 33.93
N SER A 71 -87.42 -90.84 32.70
CA SER A 71 -86.64 -90.51 31.49
C SER A 71 -86.18 -89.04 31.47
N GLY A 72 -87.07 -88.11 31.85
CA GLY A 72 -86.74 -86.68 31.96
C GLY A 72 -85.75 -86.38 33.10
N GLY A 73 -85.90 -87.05 34.24
CA GLY A 73 -84.95 -86.97 35.36
C GLY A 73 -83.56 -87.46 34.97
N GLN A 74 -83.47 -88.60 34.29
CA GLN A 74 -82.19 -89.20 33.86
C GLN A 74 -81.46 -88.30 32.86
N GLN A 75 -82.16 -87.81 31.83
CA GLN A 75 -81.57 -86.92 30.83
C GLN A 75 -81.06 -85.61 31.45
N LEU A 76 -81.81 -85.03 32.39
CA LEU A 76 -81.42 -83.80 33.08
C LEU A 76 -80.24 -84.04 34.04
N TYR A 77 -80.25 -85.16 34.76
CA TYR A 77 -79.16 -85.55 35.65
C TYR A 77 -77.87 -85.76 34.87
N ASP A 78 -77.87 -86.61 33.84
CA ASP A 78 -76.67 -86.95 33.08
C ASP A 78 -76.03 -85.72 32.43
N LYS A 79 -76.85 -84.87 31.81
CA LYS A 79 -76.38 -83.61 31.20
C LYS A 79 -75.76 -82.68 32.25
N SER A 80 -76.35 -82.61 33.44
CA SER A 80 -75.90 -81.73 34.52
C SER A 80 -74.67 -82.27 35.23
N ALA A 81 -74.60 -83.57 35.48
CA ALA A 81 -73.42 -84.25 36.04
C ALA A 81 -72.20 -84.12 35.11
N ILE A 82 -72.39 -84.28 33.79
CA ILE A 82 -71.33 -84.04 32.80
C ILE A 82 -70.87 -82.57 32.83
N LEU A 83 -71.81 -81.63 32.91
CA LEU A 83 -71.50 -80.20 32.99
C LEU A 83 -70.71 -79.89 34.28
N PHE A 84 -71.13 -80.44 35.42
CA PHE A 84 -70.46 -80.28 36.71
C PHE A 84 -69.02 -80.82 36.62
N GLY A 85 -68.85 -82.10 36.27
CA GLY A 85 -67.54 -82.74 36.19
C GLY A 85 -66.59 -82.07 35.19
N LYS A 86 -67.09 -81.52 34.08
CA LYS A 86 -66.28 -80.74 33.13
C LYS A 86 -65.75 -79.45 33.77
N ASN A 87 -66.60 -78.72 34.48
CA ASN A 87 -66.20 -77.44 35.10
C ASN A 87 -65.37 -77.66 36.37
N LEU A 88 -65.61 -78.73 37.12
CA LEU A 88 -64.75 -79.13 38.24
C LEU A 88 -63.32 -79.44 37.77
N LYS A 89 -63.17 -80.19 36.67
CA LYS A 89 -61.85 -80.42 36.05
C LYS A 89 -61.20 -79.14 35.53
N LEU A 90 -61.99 -78.18 35.07
CA LEU A 90 -61.48 -76.88 34.61
C LEU A 90 -60.97 -76.06 35.80
N ALA A 91 -61.74 -75.97 36.88
CA ALA A 91 -61.34 -75.31 38.12
C ALA A 91 -60.11 -75.97 38.75
N ALA A 92 -60.05 -77.30 38.79
CA ALA A 92 -58.91 -78.07 39.30
C ALA A 92 -57.59 -77.82 38.55
N ARG A 93 -57.67 -77.51 37.25
CA ARG A 93 -56.51 -77.16 36.42
C ARG A 93 -56.13 -75.68 36.51
N ASN A 94 -56.95 -74.86 37.16
CA ASN A 94 -56.85 -73.42 37.15
C ASN A 94 -56.86 -72.84 38.57
N ILE A 95 -56.00 -73.41 39.41
CA ILE A 95 -55.78 -72.95 40.79
C ILE A 95 -54.83 -71.76 40.74
N THR A 96 -55.36 -70.58 41.05
CA THR A 96 -54.64 -69.30 40.97
C THR A 96 -54.48 -68.62 42.32
N LEU A 97 -55.36 -68.92 43.29
CA LEU A 97 -55.38 -68.27 44.60
C LEU A 97 -55.15 -69.25 45.77
N PRO A 98 -54.55 -68.77 46.88
CA PRO A 98 -54.46 -69.56 48.11
C PRO A 98 -55.86 -69.94 48.62
N GLY A 99 -56.07 -71.23 48.94
CA GLY A 99 -57.35 -71.75 49.44
C GLY A 99 -58.25 -72.39 48.38
N GLU A 100 -58.03 -72.13 47.09
CA GLU A 100 -58.82 -72.77 46.02
C GLU A 100 -58.60 -74.27 45.93
N ALA A 101 -57.35 -74.72 46.09
CA ALA A 101 -57.01 -76.14 46.09
C ALA A 101 -57.77 -76.94 47.17
N ASP A 102 -58.08 -76.29 48.29
CA ASP A 102 -58.82 -76.91 49.39
C ASP A 102 -60.31 -77.00 49.05
N LEU A 103 -60.88 -75.93 48.48
CA LEU A 103 -62.27 -75.90 48.02
C LEU A 103 -62.50 -76.91 46.89
N ILE A 104 -61.57 -77.02 45.95
CA ILE A 104 -61.64 -77.99 44.84
C ILE A 104 -61.58 -79.42 45.38
N ARG A 105 -60.67 -79.73 46.33
CA ARG A 105 -60.64 -81.05 46.96
C ARG A 105 -61.95 -81.38 47.69
N LYS A 106 -62.56 -80.41 48.38
CA LYS A 106 -63.87 -80.59 49.01
C LYS A 106 -64.97 -80.84 47.97
N LEU A 107 -64.95 -80.13 46.84
CA LEU A 107 -65.87 -80.36 45.72
C LEU A 107 -65.70 -81.75 45.10
N GLU A 108 -64.46 -82.21 44.90
CA GLU A 108 -64.17 -83.56 44.38
C GLU A 108 -64.69 -84.65 45.34
N GLN A 109 -64.51 -84.46 46.64
CA GLN A 109 -65.03 -85.39 47.65
C GLN A 109 -66.57 -85.38 47.70
N ALA A 110 -67.18 -84.20 47.65
CA ALA A 110 -68.63 -84.06 47.67
C ALA A 110 -69.27 -84.63 46.39
N ASP A 111 -68.64 -84.42 45.23
CA ASP A 111 -69.07 -85.00 43.95
C ASP A 111 -69.00 -86.53 43.96
N ALA A 112 -67.89 -87.09 44.45
CA ALA A 112 -67.73 -88.54 44.58
C ALA A 112 -68.78 -89.14 45.53
N ASN A 113 -69.05 -88.48 46.66
CA ASN A 113 -70.10 -88.91 47.58
C ASN A 113 -71.50 -88.79 46.94
N SER A 114 -71.79 -87.67 46.26
CA SER A 114 -73.05 -87.48 45.54
C SER A 114 -73.24 -88.58 44.50
N HIS A 115 -72.20 -88.94 43.74
CA HIS A 115 -72.28 -89.98 42.72
C HIS A 115 -72.66 -91.35 43.30
N TRP A 116 -72.02 -91.74 44.41
CA TRP A 116 -72.33 -92.99 45.10
C TRP A 116 -73.78 -93.02 45.61
N GLN A 117 -74.25 -91.92 46.19
CA GLN A 117 -75.64 -91.79 46.67
C GLN A 117 -76.65 -91.80 45.52
N THR A 118 -76.31 -91.21 44.36
CA THR A 118 -77.13 -91.27 43.15
C THR A 118 -77.32 -92.72 42.70
N GLU A 119 -76.23 -93.50 42.60
CA GLU A 119 -76.33 -94.90 42.18
C GLU A 119 -77.22 -95.72 43.12
N PHE A 120 -77.08 -95.49 44.43
CA PHE A 120 -77.93 -96.12 45.43
C PHE A 120 -79.41 -95.72 45.27
N PHE A 121 -79.67 -94.43 45.04
CA PHE A 121 -81.02 -93.90 44.80
C PHE A 121 -81.66 -94.47 43.53
N LEU A 122 -80.91 -94.60 42.43
CA LEU A 122 -81.44 -95.11 41.16
C LEU A 122 -81.73 -96.63 41.19
N LYS A 123 -81.01 -97.40 42.02
CA LYS A 123 -81.20 -98.85 42.19
C LYS A 123 -82.32 -99.20 43.18
N ALA A 124 -82.82 -98.25 43.97
CA ALA A 124 -83.85 -98.49 44.96
C ALA A 124 -85.25 -98.53 44.32
N ASP A 125 -85.95 -99.68 44.40
CA ASP A 125 -87.31 -99.81 43.86
C ASP A 125 -88.36 -99.10 44.73
N ASP A 126 -88.13 -98.97 46.04
CA ASP A 126 -89.06 -98.38 47.00
C ASP A 126 -89.06 -96.83 46.95
N SER A 127 -90.26 -96.23 46.90
CA SER A 127 -90.46 -94.77 46.88
C SER A 127 -90.11 -94.10 48.21
N GLU A 128 -90.34 -94.75 49.34
CA GLU A 128 -90.05 -94.21 50.68
C GLU A 128 -88.55 -94.21 50.95
N ILE A 129 -87.84 -95.28 50.54
CA ILE A 129 -86.38 -95.34 50.58
C ILE A 129 -85.78 -94.23 49.71
N ARG A 130 -86.27 -94.03 48.48
CA ARG A 130 -85.82 -92.94 47.61
C ARG A 130 -86.03 -91.56 48.22
N LYS A 131 -87.21 -91.28 48.81
CA LYS A 131 -87.48 -90.01 49.51
C LYS A 131 -86.53 -89.79 50.69
N ASN A 132 -86.31 -90.82 51.51
CA ASN A 132 -85.44 -90.74 52.67
C ASN A 132 -83.97 -90.51 52.26
N THR A 133 -83.46 -91.24 51.25
CA THR A 133 -82.11 -91.03 50.68
C THR A 133 -81.97 -89.62 50.10
N TYR A 134 -82.99 -89.11 49.42
CA TYR A 134 -82.96 -87.75 48.88
C TYR A 134 -82.82 -86.69 49.98
N TYR A 135 -83.69 -86.71 50.99
CA TYR A 135 -83.67 -85.68 52.04
C TYR A 135 -82.51 -85.81 53.03
N LYS A 136 -82.05 -87.03 53.33
CA LYS A 136 -80.98 -87.26 54.31
C LYS A 136 -79.57 -87.22 53.72
N GLU A 137 -79.39 -87.66 52.47
CA GLU A 137 -78.06 -87.83 51.88
C GLU A 137 -77.82 -86.90 50.69
N ILE A 138 -78.68 -86.95 49.67
CA ILE A 138 -78.44 -86.26 48.38
C ILE A 138 -78.63 -84.74 48.49
N LEU A 139 -79.73 -84.28 49.06
CA LEU A 139 -80.02 -82.85 49.18
C LEU A 139 -78.98 -82.11 50.03
N PRO A 140 -78.54 -82.62 51.20
CA PRO A 140 -77.40 -82.04 51.92
C PRO A 140 -76.12 -82.03 51.10
N CYS A 141 -75.81 -83.11 50.37
CA CYS A 141 -74.62 -83.20 49.53
C CYS A 141 -74.62 -82.14 48.41
N LEU A 142 -75.73 -82.01 47.67
CA LEU A 142 -75.88 -80.99 46.61
C LEU A 142 -75.88 -79.57 47.17
N THR A 143 -76.44 -79.37 48.37
CA THR A 143 -76.39 -78.08 49.07
C THR A 143 -74.96 -77.71 49.47
N GLU A 144 -74.17 -78.69 49.92
CA GLU A 144 -72.76 -78.49 50.25
C GLU A 144 -71.92 -78.23 48.99
N ILE A 145 -72.16 -78.96 47.89
CA ILE A 145 -71.54 -78.68 46.58
C ILE A 145 -71.85 -77.24 46.14
N LYS A 146 -73.11 -76.81 46.25
CA LYS A 146 -73.53 -75.45 45.91
C LYS A 146 -72.80 -74.41 46.76
N LYS A 147 -72.75 -74.64 48.08
CA LYS A 147 -72.07 -73.76 49.04
C LYS A 147 -70.58 -73.65 48.75
N ILE A 148 -69.87 -74.76 48.54
CA ILE A 148 -68.44 -74.74 48.24
C ILE A 148 -68.18 -74.09 46.86
N SER A 149 -69.05 -74.33 45.87
CA SER A 149 -68.96 -73.66 44.55
C SER A 149 -69.12 -72.16 44.69
N ARG A 150 -70.03 -71.69 45.57
CA ARG A 150 -70.20 -70.29 45.88
C ARG A 150 -69.00 -69.69 46.61
N GLU A 151 -68.43 -70.40 47.57
CA GLU A 151 -67.19 -70.00 48.25
C GLU A 151 -66.03 -69.88 47.25
N LEU A 152 -65.94 -70.78 46.27
CA LEU A 152 -64.93 -70.73 45.21
C LEU A 152 -65.08 -69.48 44.32
N ILE A 153 -66.32 -69.14 43.95
CA ILE A 153 -66.64 -67.90 43.21
C ILE A 153 -66.23 -66.68 44.05
N ASP A 154 -66.66 -66.61 45.30
CA ASP A 154 -66.39 -65.47 46.19
C ASP A 154 -64.88 -65.27 46.42
N VAL A 155 -64.09 -66.34 46.57
CA VAL A 155 -62.62 -66.28 46.69
C VAL A 155 -62.01 -65.69 45.41
N ASN A 156 -62.46 -66.16 44.24
CA ASN A 156 -61.98 -65.65 42.96
C ASN A 156 -62.39 -64.20 42.68
N GLU A 157 -63.62 -63.80 43.00
CA GLU A 157 -64.10 -62.43 42.86
C GLU A 157 -63.31 -61.47 43.76
N ARG A 158 -63.06 -61.84 45.02
CA ARG A 158 -62.21 -61.06 45.93
C ARG A 158 -60.78 -60.98 45.43
N GLY A 159 -60.23 -62.09 44.94
CA GLY A 159 -58.89 -62.13 44.33
C GLY A 159 -58.78 -61.22 43.12
N MET A 160 -59.79 -61.21 42.25
CA MET A 160 -59.88 -60.33 41.08
C MET A 160 -59.94 -58.84 41.48
N ALA A 161 -60.80 -58.49 42.45
CA ALA A 161 -60.91 -57.13 42.96
C ALA A 161 -59.64 -56.65 43.68
N GLN A 162 -58.89 -57.55 44.32
CA GLN A 162 -57.60 -57.23 44.92
C GLN A 162 -56.51 -57.04 43.86
N ALA A 163 -56.48 -57.91 42.84
CA ALA A 163 -55.56 -57.78 41.72
C ALA A 163 -55.75 -56.46 40.96
N ASP A 164 -57.00 -56.04 40.72
CA ASP A 164 -57.32 -54.76 40.09
C ASP A 164 -56.87 -53.56 40.95
N ARG A 165 -57.17 -53.57 42.25
CA ARG A 165 -56.70 -52.51 43.18
C ARG A 165 -55.17 -52.40 43.22
N ASN A 166 -54.48 -53.54 43.25
CA ASN A 166 -53.01 -53.57 43.20
C ASN A 166 -52.48 -53.02 41.86
N ALA A 167 -53.13 -53.36 40.74
CA ALA A 167 -52.77 -52.85 39.42
C ALA A 167 -52.96 -51.32 39.33
N GLN A 168 -54.09 -50.80 39.84
CA GLN A 168 -54.36 -49.37 39.91
C GLN A 168 -53.35 -48.63 40.78
N ALA A 169 -53.02 -49.16 41.97
CA ALA A 169 -52.03 -48.57 42.86
C ALA A 169 -50.63 -48.54 42.21
N LEU A 170 -50.20 -49.66 41.61
CA LEU A 170 -48.93 -49.74 40.89
C LEU A 170 -48.88 -48.76 39.71
N SER A 171 -49.98 -48.63 38.97
CA SER A 171 -50.14 -47.65 37.88
C SER A 171 -50.02 -46.22 38.40
N ALA A 172 -50.69 -45.87 39.50
CA ALA A 172 -50.64 -44.53 40.09
C ALA A 172 -49.22 -44.16 40.56
N HIS A 173 -48.51 -45.09 41.23
CA HIS A 173 -47.11 -44.89 41.60
C HIS A 173 -46.21 -44.71 40.38
N SER A 174 -46.41 -45.54 39.35
CA SER A 174 -45.68 -45.49 38.09
C SER A 174 -45.82 -44.13 37.38
N VAL A 175 -47.05 -43.63 37.27
CA VAL A 175 -47.35 -42.32 36.69
C VAL A 175 -46.68 -41.20 37.50
N ARG A 176 -46.75 -41.24 38.84
CA ARG A 176 -46.10 -40.23 39.69
C ARG A 176 -44.58 -40.21 39.50
N TYR A 177 -43.93 -41.37 39.47
CA TYR A 177 -42.49 -41.45 39.19
C TYR A 177 -42.15 -40.92 37.80
N LEU A 178 -42.95 -41.25 36.79
CA LEU A 178 -42.76 -40.75 35.43
C LEU A 178 -42.87 -39.22 35.37
N ILE A 179 -43.83 -38.62 36.09
CA ILE A 179 -43.95 -37.15 36.19
C ILE A 179 -42.71 -36.55 36.84
N ILE A 180 -42.26 -37.07 38.00
CA ILE A 180 -41.09 -36.56 38.72
C ILE A 180 -39.84 -36.60 37.83
N VAL A 181 -39.62 -37.72 37.16
CA VAL A 181 -38.47 -37.93 36.28
C VAL A 181 -38.51 -37.00 35.06
N ASN A 182 -39.69 -36.77 34.47
CA ASN A 182 -39.83 -35.80 33.37
C ASN A 182 -39.59 -34.35 33.83
N VAL A 183 -40.12 -33.96 34.99
CA VAL A 183 -39.88 -32.63 35.56
C VAL A 183 -38.38 -32.43 35.84
N MET A 184 -37.72 -33.42 36.44
CA MET A 184 -36.28 -33.37 36.67
C MET A 184 -35.48 -33.29 35.36
N GLY A 185 -35.89 -34.06 34.34
CA GLY A 185 -35.33 -34.00 33.00
C GLY A 185 -35.47 -32.62 32.36
N LEU A 186 -36.64 -31.98 32.50
CA LEU A 186 -36.88 -30.62 32.01
C LEU A 186 -35.98 -29.59 32.71
N VAL A 187 -35.86 -29.66 34.03
CA VAL A 187 -34.98 -28.77 34.81
C VAL A 187 -33.53 -28.92 34.36
N LEU A 188 -33.04 -30.16 34.19
CA LEU A 188 -31.70 -30.42 33.68
C LEU A 188 -31.52 -29.89 32.24
N ALA A 189 -32.50 -30.10 31.36
CA ALA A 189 -32.45 -29.59 29.99
C ALA A 189 -32.36 -28.06 29.96
N VAL A 190 -33.15 -27.36 30.76
CA VAL A 190 -33.10 -25.88 30.88
C VAL A 190 -31.74 -25.43 31.44
N PHE A 191 -31.23 -26.10 32.47
CA PHE A 191 -29.91 -25.81 33.04
C PHE A 191 -28.79 -25.93 31.99
N PHE A 192 -28.76 -27.03 31.24
CA PHE A 192 -27.77 -27.24 30.18
C PHE A 192 -27.95 -26.28 29.01
N ALA A 193 -29.19 -25.92 28.64
CA ALA A 193 -29.46 -24.91 27.62
C ALA A 193 -28.87 -23.54 28.00
N ILE A 194 -29.09 -23.08 29.24
CA ILE A 194 -28.53 -21.82 29.75
C ILE A 194 -26.99 -21.88 29.79
N ARG A 195 -26.41 -23.01 30.22
CA ARG A 195 -24.96 -23.20 30.22
C ARG A 195 -24.38 -23.16 28.81
N LEU A 196 -25.00 -23.83 27.84
CA LEU A 196 -24.55 -23.85 26.45
C LEU A 196 -24.63 -22.46 25.81
N GLN A 197 -25.69 -21.71 26.09
CA GLN A 197 -25.85 -20.32 25.63
C GLN A 197 -24.72 -19.43 26.13
N ARG A 198 -24.38 -19.47 27.43
CA ARG A 198 -23.26 -18.69 27.97
C ARG A 198 -21.91 -19.18 27.43
N ALA A 199 -21.75 -20.48 27.24
CA ALA A 199 -20.49 -21.07 26.81
C ALA A 199 -20.16 -20.88 25.32
N ILE A 200 -21.16 -20.62 24.46
CA ILE A 200 -20.94 -20.53 23.00
C ILE A 200 -21.44 -19.19 22.45
N LEU A 201 -22.68 -18.80 22.74
CA LEU A 201 -23.30 -17.65 22.11
C LEU A 201 -22.67 -16.33 22.57
N GLN A 202 -22.32 -16.21 23.86
CA GLN A 202 -21.69 -15.00 24.40
C GLN A 202 -20.32 -14.71 23.76
N PRO A 203 -19.34 -15.65 23.72
CA PRO A 203 -18.06 -15.41 23.04
C PRO A 203 -18.21 -15.01 21.57
N ILE A 204 -19.11 -15.66 20.83
CA ILE A 204 -19.36 -15.35 19.41
C ILE A 204 -19.93 -13.94 19.24
N GLN A 205 -20.88 -13.52 20.10
CA GLN A 205 -21.42 -12.17 20.07
C GLN A 205 -20.37 -11.12 20.45
N THR A 206 -19.50 -11.42 21.41
CA THR A 206 -18.36 -10.55 21.77
C THR A 206 -17.41 -10.39 20.60
N LEU A 207 -17.00 -11.50 19.96
CA LEU A 207 -16.14 -11.47 18.78
C LEU A 207 -16.78 -10.64 17.66
N ARG A 208 -18.04 -10.90 17.30
CA ARG A 208 -18.79 -10.12 16.29
C ARG A 208 -18.80 -8.62 16.59
N ARG A 209 -19.05 -8.24 17.85
CA ARG A 209 -19.08 -6.84 18.28
C ARG A 209 -17.71 -6.18 18.14
N VAL A 210 -16.65 -6.88 18.56
CA VAL A 210 -15.27 -6.38 18.46
C VAL A 210 -14.82 -6.31 17.00
N SER A 211 -15.12 -7.31 16.16
CA SER A 211 -14.82 -7.28 14.72
C SER A 211 -15.49 -6.11 14.01
N ARG A 212 -16.74 -5.77 14.37
CA ARG A 212 -17.40 -4.58 13.83
C ARG A 212 -16.70 -3.28 14.23
N LYS A 213 -16.32 -3.14 15.51
CA LYS A 213 -15.54 -1.99 15.99
C LYS A 213 -14.16 -1.90 15.33
N LEU A 214 -13.52 -3.04 15.05
CA LEU A 214 -12.26 -3.11 14.31
C LEU A 214 -12.43 -2.54 12.89
N GLY A 215 -13.51 -2.91 12.20
CA GLY A 215 -13.87 -2.37 10.88
C GLY A 215 -14.20 -0.87 10.88
N GLU A 216 -14.71 -0.34 11.99
CA GLU A 216 -14.91 1.11 12.22
C GLU A 216 -13.60 1.85 12.57
N GLY A 217 -12.45 1.16 12.59
CA GLY A 217 -11.14 1.75 12.85
C GLY A 217 -10.73 1.83 14.33
N LYS A 218 -11.52 1.28 15.26
CA LYS A 218 -11.21 1.24 16.71
C LYS A 218 -10.42 -0.01 17.05
N LEU A 219 -9.11 0.05 16.85
CA LEU A 219 -8.24 -1.12 16.91
C LEU A 219 -7.81 -1.57 18.32
N ASP A 220 -8.05 -0.77 19.36
CA ASP A 220 -7.60 -1.05 20.74
C ASP A 220 -8.47 -2.08 21.49
N GLN A 221 -9.49 -2.61 20.83
CA GLN A 221 -10.41 -3.57 21.42
C GLN A 221 -9.78 -4.98 21.40
N VAL A 222 -9.83 -5.68 22.54
CA VAL A 222 -9.30 -7.04 22.68
C VAL A 222 -10.44 -7.99 22.99
N VAL A 223 -10.44 -9.15 22.33
CA VAL A 223 -11.40 -10.22 22.63
C VAL A 223 -10.86 -11.04 23.81
N PRO A 224 -11.60 -11.16 24.92
CA PRO A 224 -11.15 -11.96 26.06
C PRO A 224 -11.05 -13.45 25.69
N VAL A 225 -9.93 -14.07 26.05
CA VAL A 225 -9.68 -15.50 25.79
C VAL A 225 -10.14 -16.30 27.01
N GLU A 226 -11.44 -16.59 27.08
CA GLU A 226 -12.07 -17.29 28.22
C GLU A 226 -12.00 -18.82 28.12
N SER A 227 -11.43 -19.35 27.04
CA SER A 227 -11.42 -20.78 26.74
C SER A 227 -10.11 -21.21 26.11
N GLN A 228 -9.75 -22.48 26.25
CA GLN A 228 -8.63 -23.11 25.54
C GLN A 228 -9.11 -24.01 24.38
N ASP A 229 -10.38 -23.90 23.99
CA ASP A 229 -10.95 -24.62 22.87
C ASP A 229 -10.87 -23.78 21.57
N GLU A 230 -11.51 -24.27 20.51
CA GLU A 230 -11.50 -23.66 19.18
C GLU A 230 -11.98 -22.19 19.18
N LEU A 231 -12.86 -21.81 20.12
CA LEU A 231 -13.30 -20.41 20.26
C LEU A 231 -12.23 -19.54 20.93
N GLY A 232 -11.46 -20.12 21.85
CA GLY A 232 -10.33 -19.46 22.48
C GLY A 232 -9.16 -19.25 21.53
N GLU A 233 -8.87 -20.26 20.69
CA GLU A 233 -7.87 -20.17 19.63
C GLU A 233 -8.25 -19.09 18.61
N LEU A 234 -9.50 -19.09 18.14
CA LEU A 234 -10.02 -18.03 17.26
C LEU A 234 -9.90 -16.63 17.88
N ALA A 235 -10.16 -16.49 19.20
CA ALA A 235 -9.97 -15.21 19.89
C ALA A 235 -8.49 -14.80 19.94
N LYS A 236 -7.56 -15.74 20.13
CA LYS A 236 -6.10 -15.46 20.06
C LYS A 236 -5.69 -15.00 18.67
N ASP A 237 -6.10 -15.71 17.63
CA ASP A 237 -5.77 -15.36 16.24
C ASP A 237 -6.34 -14.00 15.85
N PHE A 238 -7.58 -13.72 16.26
CA PHE A 238 -8.20 -12.42 16.06
C PHE A 238 -7.42 -11.30 16.77
N ASN A 239 -7.00 -11.52 18.02
CA ASN A 239 -6.20 -10.54 18.77
C ASN A 239 -4.82 -10.32 18.14
N LYS A 240 -4.19 -11.37 17.61
CA LYS A 240 -2.92 -11.29 16.89
C LYS A 240 -3.07 -10.42 15.63
N MET A 241 -4.07 -10.69 14.81
CA MET A 241 -4.39 -9.87 13.63
C MET A 241 -4.66 -8.41 14.00
N ALA A 242 -5.46 -8.16 15.06
CA ALA A 242 -5.73 -6.81 15.52
C ALA A 242 -4.47 -6.09 16.04
N ALA A 243 -3.51 -6.81 16.63
CA ALA A 243 -2.23 -6.26 17.04
C ALA A 243 -1.32 -5.93 15.84
N GLU A 244 -1.24 -6.83 14.86
CA GLU A 244 -0.49 -6.61 13.61
C GLU A 244 -1.06 -5.42 12.82
N LEU A 245 -2.38 -5.32 12.71
CA LEU A 245 -3.03 -4.19 12.03
C LEU A 245 -2.78 -2.85 12.74
N ARG A 246 -2.75 -2.85 14.08
CA ARG A 246 -2.35 -1.66 14.87
C ARG A 246 -0.92 -1.26 14.61
N ALA A 247 -0.01 -2.22 14.66
CA ALA A 247 1.41 -1.99 14.40
C ALA A 247 1.61 -1.43 12.98
N TYR A 248 0.95 -2.03 11.99
CA TYR A 248 1.00 -1.56 10.60
C TYR A 248 0.49 -0.12 10.46
N ARG A 249 -0.72 0.19 10.97
CA ARG A 249 -1.24 1.57 10.92
C ARG A 249 -0.31 2.58 11.57
N ARG A 250 0.23 2.25 12.75
CA ARG A 250 1.15 3.13 13.47
C ARG A 250 2.42 3.38 12.64
N LEU A 251 3.01 2.32 12.08
CA LEU A 251 4.17 2.43 11.19
C LEU A 251 3.87 3.28 9.95
N THR A 252 2.72 3.10 9.30
CA THR A 252 2.33 3.90 8.13
C THR A 252 2.13 5.37 8.50
N THR A 253 1.41 5.65 9.59
CA THR A 253 1.18 7.03 10.06
C THR A 253 2.50 7.70 10.44
N ASP A 254 3.37 7.02 11.19
CA ASP A 254 4.69 7.52 11.56
C ASP A 254 5.55 7.78 10.31
N ARG A 255 5.50 6.89 9.31
CA ARG A 255 6.19 7.05 8.02
C ARG A 255 5.69 8.28 7.27
N ILE A 256 4.37 8.50 7.22
CA ILE A 256 3.77 9.68 6.57
C ILE A 256 4.26 10.95 7.26
N PHE A 257 4.23 11.01 8.59
CA PHE A 257 4.72 12.18 9.34
C PHE A 257 6.22 12.40 9.15
N GLN A 258 7.02 11.33 9.13
CA GLN A 258 8.46 11.43 8.85
C GLN A 258 8.72 11.96 7.44
N THR A 259 8.03 11.43 6.42
CA THR A 259 8.16 11.89 5.04
C THR A 259 7.73 13.35 4.89
N GLN A 260 6.59 13.74 5.48
CA GLN A 260 6.13 15.14 5.46
C GLN A 260 7.14 16.07 6.15
N ARG A 261 7.59 15.70 7.35
CA ARG A 261 8.54 16.52 8.12
C ARG A 261 9.88 16.64 7.40
N MET A 262 10.39 15.54 6.82
CA MET A 262 11.58 15.54 6.00
C MET A 262 11.44 16.52 4.82
N MET A 263 10.30 16.48 4.13
CA MET A 263 10.01 17.37 3.01
C MET A 263 9.98 18.84 3.44
N GLU A 264 9.30 19.16 4.56
CA GLU A 264 9.29 20.50 5.16
C GLU A 264 10.70 20.98 5.55
N THR A 265 11.49 20.17 6.25
CA THR A 265 12.87 20.53 6.61
C THR A 265 13.77 20.68 5.39
N THR A 266 13.59 19.84 4.36
CA THR A 266 14.37 19.92 3.12
C THR A 266 14.08 21.25 2.42
N PHE A 267 12.80 21.60 2.25
CA PHE A 267 12.42 22.89 1.67
C PHE A 267 12.83 24.09 2.55
N ALA A 268 12.82 23.94 3.87
CA ALA A 268 13.26 24.98 4.80
C ALA A 268 14.77 25.26 4.76
N ALA A 269 15.59 24.28 4.35
CA ALA A 269 17.03 24.45 4.24
C ALA A 269 17.46 25.20 2.96
N PHE A 270 16.59 25.30 1.95
CA PHE A 270 16.90 26.07 0.74
C PHE A 270 16.92 27.57 1.03
N PRO A 271 18.01 28.28 0.68
CA PRO A 271 18.13 29.72 0.94
C PRO A 271 17.26 30.56 -0.01
N ASP A 272 16.99 30.06 -1.23
CA ASP A 272 16.18 30.76 -2.22
C ASP A 272 14.67 30.63 -1.91
N PRO A 273 13.89 31.69 -2.11
CA PRO A 273 12.43 31.63 -2.07
C PRO A 273 11.84 30.59 -3.03
N ILE A 274 11.09 29.63 -2.50
CA ILE A 274 10.34 28.61 -3.26
C ILE A 274 8.84 28.77 -2.97
N ILE A 275 8.05 28.90 -4.03
CA ILE A 275 6.60 29.06 -3.97
C ILE A 275 5.95 28.04 -4.91
N ILE A 276 5.06 27.20 -4.39
CA ILE A 276 4.34 26.19 -5.18
C ILE A 276 2.90 26.65 -5.37
N PHE A 277 2.45 26.66 -6.62
CA PHE A 277 1.10 27.02 -7.04
C PHE A 277 0.31 25.79 -7.49
N SER A 278 -1.01 25.79 -7.23
CA SER A 278 -1.95 24.87 -7.87
C SER A 278 -2.29 25.30 -9.30
N LEU A 279 -3.05 24.47 -10.02
CA LEU A 279 -3.59 24.79 -11.34
C LEU A 279 -4.46 26.05 -11.33
N GLU A 280 -5.15 26.33 -10.23
CA GLU A 280 -5.98 27.52 -10.02
C GLU A 280 -5.17 28.77 -9.62
N ARG A 281 -3.83 28.71 -9.66
CA ARG A 281 -2.91 29.79 -9.22
C ARG A 281 -2.96 30.13 -7.73
N CYS A 282 -3.47 29.22 -6.90
CA CYS A 282 -3.43 29.37 -5.46
C CYS A 282 -2.10 28.84 -4.90
N ILE A 283 -1.51 29.56 -3.93
CA ILE A 283 -0.29 29.11 -3.24
C ILE A 283 -0.63 27.88 -2.38
N ARG A 284 0.03 26.76 -2.64
CA ARG A 284 -0.09 25.50 -1.88
C ARG A 284 1.01 25.34 -0.83
N PHE A 285 2.19 25.91 -1.10
CA PHE A 285 3.36 25.80 -0.22
C PHE A 285 4.33 26.97 -0.42
N THR A 286 4.96 27.41 0.66
CA THR A 286 6.04 28.39 0.69
C THR A 286 7.11 27.94 1.67
N ASN A 287 8.39 28.04 1.30
CA ASN A 287 9.46 27.84 2.25
C ASN A 287 9.67 29.11 3.14
N PRO A 288 10.46 29.04 4.22
CA PRO A 288 10.73 30.19 5.09
C PRO A 288 11.30 31.40 4.33
N ALA A 289 12.18 31.20 3.36
CA ALA A 289 12.73 32.27 2.52
C ALA A 289 11.63 32.99 1.71
N ALA A 290 10.71 32.23 1.11
CA ALA A 290 9.55 32.80 0.43
C ALA A 290 8.58 33.53 1.36
N ASN A 291 8.36 33.01 2.58
CA ASN A 291 7.53 33.70 3.57
C ASN A 291 8.14 35.04 4.00
N ALA A 292 9.46 35.10 4.18
CA ALA A 292 10.15 36.35 4.46
C ALA A 292 10.00 37.34 3.30
N LEU A 293 10.25 36.90 2.07
CA LEU A 293 10.11 37.74 0.87
C LEU A 293 8.66 38.25 0.68
N LEU A 294 7.67 37.38 0.87
CA LEU A 294 6.25 37.74 0.72
C LEU A 294 5.78 38.72 1.80
N ARG A 295 6.37 38.71 3.01
CA ARG A 295 6.06 39.72 4.04
C ARG A 295 6.53 41.11 3.63
N GLU A 296 7.71 41.20 3.01
CA GLU A 296 8.30 42.47 2.56
C GLU A 296 7.60 43.01 1.30
N VAL A 297 7.37 42.16 0.30
CA VAL A 297 6.77 42.55 -0.99
C VAL A 297 5.23 42.62 -0.91
N GLY A 298 4.62 41.89 0.02
CA GLY A 298 3.19 41.86 0.33
C GLY A 298 2.42 40.71 -0.34
N SER A 299 2.37 40.67 -1.68
CA SER A 299 1.63 39.66 -2.44
C SER A 299 2.35 39.30 -3.74
N ILE A 300 2.11 38.08 -4.23
CA ILE A 300 2.62 37.60 -5.52
C ILE A 300 2.14 38.47 -6.69
N GLU A 301 1.00 39.13 -6.54
CA GLU A 301 0.40 39.99 -7.56
C GLU A 301 1.23 41.25 -7.84
N LYS A 302 2.08 41.65 -6.89
CA LYS A 302 3.00 42.79 -7.02
C LYS A 302 4.32 42.43 -7.71
N PHE A 303 4.53 41.15 -8.02
CA PHE A 303 5.70 40.73 -8.78
C PHE A 303 5.56 41.18 -10.24
N PRO A 304 6.69 41.40 -10.95
CA PRO A 304 6.65 41.88 -12.32
C PRO A 304 5.82 40.96 -13.24
N GLY A 305 5.08 41.57 -14.18
CA GLY A 305 4.20 40.84 -15.11
C GLY A 305 4.93 39.77 -15.92
N SER A 306 6.24 39.93 -16.16
CA SER A 306 7.07 38.91 -16.80
C SER A 306 7.05 37.58 -16.04
N LEU A 307 7.08 37.57 -14.69
CA LEU A 307 7.00 36.34 -13.91
C LEU A 307 5.59 35.71 -14.02
N GLN A 308 4.55 36.54 -13.93
CA GLN A 308 3.16 36.08 -14.02
C GLN A 308 2.82 35.47 -15.38
N ASP A 309 3.40 36.02 -16.46
CA ASP A 309 3.25 35.49 -17.82
C ASP A 309 3.90 34.11 -17.96
N HIS A 310 5.11 33.93 -17.41
CA HIS A 310 5.79 32.63 -17.44
C HIS A 310 5.05 31.59 -16.59
N LEU A 311 4.57 31.98 -15.41
CA LEU A 311 3.71 31.13 -14.58
C LEU A 311 2.44 30.71 -15.34
N THR A 312 1.76 31.65 -15.97
CA THR A 312 0.57 31.38 -16.79
C THR A 312 0.86 30.41 -17.93
N ARG A 313 1.96 30.61 -18.65
CA ARG A 313 2.36 29.75 -19.78
C ARG A 313 2.60 28.32 -19.33
N ILE A 314 3.27 28.12 -18.21
CA ILE A 314 3.59 26.78 -17.68
C ILE A 314 2.33 26.09 -17.17
N LEU A 315 1.43 26.82 -16.50
CA LEU A 315 0.12 26.30 -16.08
C LEU A 315 -0.78 25.90 -17.27
N LEU A 316 -0.54 26.46 -18.45
CA LEU A 316 -1.17 26.03 -19.72
C LEU A 316 -0.44 24.86 -20.40
N GLY A 317 0.51 24.21 -19.72
CA GLY A 317 1.20 23.01 -20.18
C GLY A 317 2.47 23.24 -21.00
N LYS A 318 2.94 24.48 -21.15
CA LYS A 318 4.18 24.78 -21.89
C LYS A 318 5.44 24.35 -21.12
N ALA A 319 6.60 24.46 -21.79
CA ALA A 319 7.90 24.10 -21.23
C ALA A 319 8.33 25.01 -20.08
N ASP A 320 9.22 24.48 -19.24
CA ASP A 320 9.78 25.18 -18.07
C ASP A 320 10.56 26.44 -18.48
N TYR A 321 10.60 27.41 -17.56
CA TYR A 321 11.32 28.66 -17.74
C TYR A 321 12.54 28.70 -16.81
N LEU A 322 13.72 28.45 -17.39
CA LEU A 322 14.99 28.31 -16.67
C LEU A 322 16.07 29.24 -17.28
N PRO A 323 15.96 30.56 -17.10
CA PRO A 323 16.95 31.49 -17.63
C PRO A 323 18.31 31.32 -16.94
N THR A 324 19.40 31.53 -17.68
CA THR A 324 20.79 31.49 -17.17
C THR A 324 21.45 32.88 -17.11
N GLY A 325 21.00 33.83 -17.95
CA GLY A 325 21.54 35.18 -18.01
C GLY A 325 20.94 36.13 -16.96
N PHE A 326 21.78 37.03 -16.44
CA PHE A 326 21.34 38.06 -15.49
C PHE A 326 20.47 39.16 -16.12
N ASP A 327 20.39 39.23 -17.46
CA ASP A 327 19.50 40.13 -18.21
C ASP A 327 18.00 39.79 -18.01
N LYS A 328 17.71 38.57 -17.58
CA LYS A 328 16.35 38.09 -17.26
C LYS A 328 16.00 38.21 -15.78
N ALA A 329 16.87 38.79 -14.96
CA ALA A 329 16.58 39.03 -13.56
C ALA A 329 15.45 40.06 -13.40
N ILE A 330 14.54 39.79 -12.48
CA ILE A 330 13.48 40.71 -12.06
C ILE A 330 13.97 41.55 -10.88
N ILE A 331 13.49 42.79 -10.82
CA ILE A 331 13.81 43.72 -9.74
C ILE A 331 12.68 43.67 -8.71
N LEU A 332 13.03 43.41 -7.46
CA LEU A 332 12.13 43.50 -6.32
C LEU A 332 12.68 44.54 -5.34
N LYS A 333 11.80 45.41 -4.85
CA LYS A 333 12.16 46.43 -3.87
C LYS A 333 11.91 45.86 -2.46
N ILE A 334 12.99 45.66 -1.70
CA ILE A 334 12.97 45.09 -0.34
C ILE A 334 13.65 46.11 0.58
N GLU A 335 12.98 46.56 1.65
CA GLU A 335 13.54 47.54 2.60
C GLU A 335 14.20 48.78 1.94
N ASP A 336 13.55 49.34 0.91
CA ASP A 336 14.07 50.46 0.09
C ASP A 336 15.33 50.21 -0.74
N LYS A 337 15.80 48.95 -0.84
CA LYS A 337 16.88 48.52 -1.73
C LYS A 337 16.34 47.72 -2.92
N GLU A 338 16.97 47.90 -4.08
CA GLU A 338 16.71 47.05 -5.24
C GLU A 338 17.49 45.74 -5.10
N ALA A 339 16.75 44.63 -5.10
CA ALA A 339 17.30 43.29 -5.15
C ALA A 339 16.95 42.65 -6.50
N TYR A 340 17.91 41.93 -7.07
CA TYR A 340 17.75 41.26 -8.36
C TYR A 340 17.56 39.77 -8.14
N PHE A 341 16.42 39.25 -8.58
CA PHE A 341 16.10 37.82 -8.51
C PHE A 341 16.00 37.24 -9.90
N LEU A 342 16.60 36.07 -10.12
CA LEU A 342 16.45 35.31 -11.36
C LEU A 342 15.30 34.32 -11.20
N PRO A 343 14.14 34.54 -11.88
CA PRO A 343 12.98 33.70 -11.69
C PRO A 343 13.10 32.42 -12.51
N ARG A 344 12.96 31.28 -11.83
CA ARG A 344 12.86 29.95 -12.43
C ARG A 344 11.48 29.39 -12.17
N VAL A 345 10.76 29.02 -13.22
CA VAL A 345 9.40 28.49 -13.11
C VAL A 345 9.37 27.10 -13.73
N ILE A 346 8.96 26.12 -12.94
CA ILE A 346 9.02 24.69 -13.29
C ILE A 346 7.62 24.09 -13.13
N GLY A 347 7.12 23.38 -14.14
CA GLY A 347 5.85 22.66 -14.06
C GLY A 347 5.96 21.41 -13.20
N ILE A 348 5.12 21.28 -12.17
CA ILE A 348 5.06 20.07 -11.35
C ILE A 348 4.16 19.06 -12.05
N ARG A 349 4.74 17.96 -12.49
CA ARG A 349 4.06 16.90 -13.25
C ARG A 349 4.16 15.56 -12.53
N ASP A 350 3.15 14.70 -12.67
CA ASP A 350 3.24 13.29 -12.23
C ASP A 350 4.05 12.44 -13.22
N GLU A 351 4.16 11.14 -12.93
CA GLU A 351 4.83 10.14 -13.78
C GLU A 351 4.17 10.00 -15.16
N GLU A 352 2.88 10.33 -15.30
CA GLU A 352 2.11 10.33 -16.54
C GLU A 352 2.18 11.68 -17.29
N LYS A 353 3.00 12.63 -16.82
CA LYS A 353 3.18 14.01 -17.32
C LYS A 353 1.96 14.92 -17.15
N ASN A 354 0.98 14.54 -16.36
CA ASN A 354 -0.14 15.41 -16.00
C ASN A 354 0.36 16.53 -15.10
N LEU A 355 -0.02 17.77 -15.42
CA LEU A 355 0.39 18.94 -14.65
C LEU A 355 -0.48 19.08 -13.39
N PHE A 356 0.14 19.20 -12.21
CA PHE A 356 -0.51 19.44 -10.92
C PHE A 356 -0.38 20.88 -10.44
N GLY A 357 0.58 21.62 -11.01
CA GLY A 357 0.89 22.97 -10.56
C GLY A 357 2.22 23.47 -11.11
N ALA A 358 2.75 24.53 -10.51
CA ALA A 358 4.05 25.08 -10.88
C ALA A 358 4.82 25.52 -9.64
N ALA A 359 6.13 25.27 -9.63
CA ALA A 359 7.06 25.77 -8.64
C ALA A 359 7.77 27.01 -9.19
N VAL A 360 7.76 28.10 -8.43
CA VAL A 360 8.54 29.32 -8.69
C VAL A 360 9.69 29.35 -7.69
N VAL A 361 10.91 29.39 -8.21
CA VAL A 361 12.15 29.57 -7.44
C VAL A 361 12.75 30.92 -7.82
N LEU A 362 13.03 31.76 -6.83
CA LEU A 362 13.62 33.08 -7.04
C LEU A 362 15.05 33.07 -6.52
N GLN A 363 16.02 32.94 -7.42
CA GLN A 363 17.42 32.92 -7.03
C GLN A 363 17.93 34.34 -6.84
N ASP A 364 18.49 34.68 -5.67
CA ASP A 364 19.11 36.00 -5.46
C ASP A 364 20.41 36.10 -6.27
N VAL A 365 20.42 37.02 -7.24
CA VAL A 365 21.56 37.31 -8.12
C VAL A 365 22.07 38.74 -7.96
N THR A 366 21.66 39.45 -6.90
CA THR A 366 21.99 40.86 -6.67
C THR A 366 23.49 41.13 -6.72
N ARG A 367 24.30 40.34 -5.99
CA ARG A 367 25.76 40.46 -5.99
C ARG A 367 26.36 40.14 -7.36
N GLY A 368 25.84 39.11 -8.03
CA GLY A 368 26.32 38.69 -9.35
C GLY A 368 26.09 39.79 -10.39
N ARG A 369 24.88 40.37 -10.42
CA ARG A 369 24.51 41.46 -11.31
C ARG A 369 25.34 42.71 -11.05
N LEU A 370 25.51 43.11 -9.80
CA LEU A 370 26.30 44.30 -9.44
C LEU A 370 27.77 44.16 -9.84
N LEU A 371 28.37 42.98 -9.65
CA LEU A 371 29.75 42.72 -10.09
C LEU A 371 29.89 42.76 -11.61
N ASP A 372 28.89 42.25 -12.33
CA ASP A 372 28.86 42.27 -13.80
C ASP A 372 28.73 43.71 -14.34
N GLU A 373 27.90 44.55 -13.71
CA GLU A 373 27.79 45.97 -14.05
C GLU A 373 29.07 46.76 -13.74
N LEU A 374 29.68 46.54 -12.57
CA LEU A 374 30.93 47.21 -12.19
C LEU A 374 32.07 46.87 -13.13
N LYS A 375 32.19 45.59 -13.52
CA LYS A 375 33.23 45.13 -14.45
C LYS A 375 33.12 45.83 -15.80
N ASN A 376 31.90 45.97 -16.33
CA ASN A 376 31.67 46.54 -17.66
C ASN A 376 31.76 48.07 -17.68
N ASN A 377 31.28 48.76 -16.63
CA ASN A 377 31.27 50.22 -16.58
C ASN A 377 32.63 50.82 -16.17
N SER A 378 33.42 50.15 -15.32
CA SER A 378 34.67 50.71 -14.81
C SER A 378 35.75 50.83 -15.90
N ALA A 379 35.82 49.86 -16.81
CA ALA A 379 36.89 49.83 -17.81
C ALA A 379 36.78 50.96 -18.84
N SER A 380 35.55 51.32 -19.26
CA SER A 380 35.32 52.39 -20.24
C SER A 380 35.63 53.77 -19.66
N THR A 381 35.23 54.04 -18.41
CA THR A 381 35.41 55.35 -17.76
C THR A 381 36.87 55.61 -17.42
N VAL A 382 37.56 54.65 -16.78
CA VAL A 382 38.97 54.80 -16.38
C VAL A 382 39.86 55.15 -17.57
N SER A 383 39.55 54.60 -18.73
CA SER A 383 40.39 54.78 -19.90
C SER A 383 40.17 56.11 -20.60
N HIS A 384 38.97 56.68 -20.53
CA HIS A 384 38.72 58.04 -21.01
C HIS A 384 39.46 59.07 -20.13
N GLU A 385 39.46 58.85 -18.83
CA GLU A 385 40.17 59.68 -17.84
C GLU A 385 41.70 59.59 -18.00
N LEU A 386 42.25 58.46 -18.43
CA LEU A 386 43.70 58.31 -18.69
C LEU A 386 44.14 58.82 -20.07
N LYS A 387 43.29 58.69 -21.09
CA LYS A 387 43.61 59.12 -22.47
C LYS A 387 43.79 60.63 -22.60
N THR A 388 43.00 61.39 -21.84
CA THR A 388 43.00 62.86 -21.86
C THR A 388 44.34 63.47 -21.40
N PRO A 389 44.86 63.17 -20.19
CA PRO A 389 46.14 63.72 -19.73
C PRO A 389 47.34 63.23 -20.57
N LEU A 390 47.34 61.98 -21.06
CA LEU A 390 48.40 61.48 -21.94
C LEU A 390 48.45 62.20 -23.28
N ASN A 391 47.31 62.53 -23.87
CA ASN A 391 47.27 63.33 -25.10
C ASN A 391 47.83 64.75 -24.87
N SER A 392 47.58 65.35 -23.70
CA SER A 392 48.14 66.65 -23.34
C SER A 392 49.66 66.60 -23.17
N ILE A 393 50.19 65.56 -22.50
CA ILE A 393 51.64 65.33 -22.38
C ILE A 393 52.26 65.16 -23.77
N ARG A 394 51.64 64.33 -24.63
CA ARG A 394 52.10 64.11 -26.01
C ARG A 394 52.16 65.40 -26.82
N MET A 395 51.14 66.25 -26.72
CA MET A 395 51.10 67.54 -27.43
C MET A 395 52.20 68.48 -26.94
N GLY A 396 52.43 68.56 -25.63
CA GLY A 396 53.52 69.36 -25.06
C GLY A 396 54.90 68.90 -25.53
N LEU A 397 55.12 67.58 -25.60
CA LEU A 397 56.35 67.00 -26.12
C LEU A 397 56.53 67.27 -27.62
N TYR A 398 55.44 67.22 -28.40
CA TYR A 398 55.47 67.51 -29.85
C TYR A 398 55.83 68.97 -30.13
N LEU A 399 55.25 69.93 -29.38
CA LEU A 399 55.54 71.36 -29.50
C LEU A 399 56.99 71.69 -29.13
N LEU A 400 57.56 71.01 -28.13
CA LEU A 400 58.96 71.18 -27.75
C LEU A 400 59.90 70.61 -28.81
N LEU A 401 59.60 69.42 -29.35
CA LEU A 401 60.43 68.75 -30.37
C LEU A 401 60.41 69.43 -31.74
N GLU A 402 59.34 70.15 -32.09
CA GLU A 402 59.29 70.97 -33.31
C GLU A 402 60.04 72.31 -33.19
N GLU A 403 60.72 72.56 -32.06
CA GLU A 403 61.45 73.80 -31.76
C GLU A 403 60.61 75.09 -31.85
N GLN A 404 59.28 75.00 -31.83
CA GLN A 404 58.38 76.15 -31.95
C GLN A 404 58.47 77.15 -30.78
N ILE A 405 59.06 76.73 -29.66
CA ILE A 405 59.13 77.50 -28.40
C ILE A 405 60.60 77.85 -28.03
N GLY A 406 61.59 77.27 -28.71
CA GLY A 406 63.03 77.50 -28.48
C GLY A 406 63.91 76.37 -29.04
N THR A 407 65.21 76.63 -29.20
CA THR A 407 66.17 75.63 -29.70
C THR A 407 66.55 74.63 -28.62
N LEU A 408 66.61 73.34 -28.97
CA LEU A 408 66.97 72.28 -28.04
C LEU A 408 68.44 71.90 -28.19
N ASN A 409 69.11 71.61 -27.07
CA ASN A 409 70.41 70.94 -27.14
C ASN A 409 70.22 69.44 -27.36
N THR A 410 71.26 68.75 -27.83
CA THR A 410 71.20 67.32 -28.21
C THR A 410 70.69 66.42 -27.09
N GLN A 411 71.11 66.65 -25.84
CA GLN A 411 70.67 65.87 -24.69
C GLN A 411 69.18 66.10 -24.35
N GLN A 412 68.70 67.35 -24.49
CA GLN A 412 67.29 67.69 -24.30
C GLN A 412 66.41 67.05 -25.37
N THR A 413 66.86 67.04 -26.63
CA THR A 413 66.15 66.39 -27.73
C THR A 413 66.05 64.88 -27.51
N GLU A 414 67.12 64.21 -27.09
CA GLU A 414 67.11 62.77 -26.77
C GLU A 414 66.12 62.44 -25.63
N LEU A 415 66.12 63.22 -24.55
CA LEU A 415 65.19 63.06 -23.42
C LEU A 415 63.72 63.26 -23.84
N LEU A 416 63.45 64.26 -24.69
CA LEU A 416 62.08 64.55 -25.16
C LEU A 416 61.59 63.49 -26.15
N ILE A 417 62.47 62.97 -27.02
CA ILE A 417 62.16 61.83 -27.88
C ILE A 417 61.81 60.61 -27.04
N ALA A 418 62.60 60.30 -26.01
CA ALA A 418 62.33 59.19 -25.10
C ALA A 418 60.99 59.35 -24.37
N ALA A 419 60.71 60.55 -23.83
CA ALA A 419 59.45 60.84 -23.16
C ALA A 419 58.23 60.74 -24.11
N ARG A 420 58.39 61.15 -25.38
CA ARG A 420 57.34 61.03 -26.40
C ARG A 420 57.06 59.56 -26.68
N GLU A 421 58.10 58.76 -26.91
CA GLU A 421 57.98 57.33 -27.14
C GLU A 421 57.30 56.61 -25.98
N ASP A 422 57.64 56.94 -24.73
CA ASP A 422 56.99 56.35 -23.56
C ASP A 422 55.52 56.77 -23.42
N THR A 423 55.19 58.02 -23.78
CA THR A 423 53.78 58.49 -23.81
C THR A 423 52.97 57.75 -24.87
N GLU A 424 53.54 57.52 -26.06
CA GLU A 424 52.92 56.72 -27.12
C GLU A 424 52.73 55.26 -26.70
N ARG A 425 53.74 54.66 -26.07
CA ARG A 425 53.65 53.30 -25.51
C ARG A 425 52.54 53.18 -24.47
N LEU A 426 52.41 54.14 -23.55
CA LEU A 426 51.35 54.15 -22.54
C LEU A 426 49.95 54.28 -23.16
N LEU A 427 49.81 55.12 -24.19
CA LEU A 427 48.56 55.26 -24.92
C LEU A 427 48.17 53.95 -25.62
N GLU A 428 49.15 53.26 -26.21
CA GLU A 428 48.96 51.93 -26.81
C GLU A 428 48.57 50.87 -25.75
N MET A 429 49.19 50.90 -24.56
CA MET A 429 48.82 50.02 -23.43
C MET A 429 47.36 50.17 -23.03
N ILE A 430 46.89 51.42 -22.87
CA ILE A 430 45.53 51.71 -22.43
C ILE A 430 44.51 51.29 -23.48
N ASN A 431 44.77 51.57 -24.76
CA ASN A 431 43.87 51.15 -25.83
C ASN A 431 43.78 49.61 -25.91
N ASN A 432 44.91 48.90 -25.77
CA ASN A 432 44.93 47.43 -25.75
C ASN A 432 44.17 46.84 -24.56
N LEU A 433 44.31 47.43 -23.36
CA LEU A 433 43.57 47.01 -22.16
C LEU A 433 42.06 47.28 -22.29
N LEU A 434 41.70 48.40 -22.90
CA LEU A 434 40.32 48.75 -23.22
C LEU A 434 39.68 47.76 -24.18
N ASP A 435 40.36 47.49 -25.29
CA ASP A 435 39.88 46.52 -26.27
C ASP A 435 39.62 45.19 -25.59
N MET A 436 40.53 44.76 -24.69
CA MET A 436 40.35 43.58 -23.85
C MET A 436 39.08 43.61 -22.98
N SER A 437 38.80 44.72 -22.30
CA SER A 437 37.60 44.85 -21.46
C SER A 437 36.29 44.81 -22.25
N LYS A 438 36.29 45.34 -23.49
CA LYS A 438 35.12 45.35 -24.37
C LYS A 438 34.84 43.99 -25.01
N PHE A 439 35.83 43.10 -25.13
CA PHE A 439 35.62 41.78 -25.72
C PHE A 439 34.75 40.84 -24.87
N GLY A 440 34.67 41.08 -23.56
CA GLY A 440 33.83 40.28 -22.66
C GLY A 440 32.32 40.54 -22.80
N SER A 441 31.91 41.63 -23.46
CA SER A 441 30.51 42.10 -23.48
C SER A 441 30.00 42.60 -24.84
N ALA A 442 30.80 42.53 -25.91
CA ALA A 442 30.41 43.03 -27.23
C ALA A 442 29.74 41.95 -28.10
N SER A 443 28.63 42.32 -28.75
CA SER A 443 27.98 41.50 -29.78
C SER A 443 28.86 41.41 -31.03
N PHE A 444 29.31 40.22 -31.41
CA PHE A 444 30.12 39.98 -32.61
C PHE A 444 29.25 40.08 -33.87
N ASN A 445 29.75 40.75 -34.92
CA ASN A 445 29.06 40.80 -36.21
C ASN A 445 29.60 39.70 -37.13
N LEU A 446 29.26 38.46 -36.77
CA LEU A 446 29.73 37.27 -37.47
C LEU A 446 29.12 37.18 -38.87
N LYS A 447 29.96 37.02 -39.88
CA LYS A 447 29.59 36.88 -41.28
C LYS A 447 30.38 35.75 -41.93
N THR A 448 29.74 35.05 -42.85
CA THR A 448 30.43 34.10 -43.73
C THR A 448 31.16 34.87 -44.82
N LEU A 449 32.49 34.74 -44.88
CA LEU A 449 33.33 35.34 -45.92
C LEU A 449 34.20 34.27 -46.58
N THR A 450 34.43 34.42 -47.88
CA THR A 450 35.47 33.62 -48.56
C THR A 450 36.85 34.01 -48.02
N SER A 451 37.74 33.03 -47.91
CA SER A 451 39.09 33.26 -47.38
C SER A 451 39.88 34.26 -48.25
N GLU A 452 39.64 34.25 -49.55
CA GLU A 452 40.20 35.21 -50.50
C GLU A 452 39.72 36.64 -50.24
N ALA A 453 38.42 36.83 -49.99
CA ALA A 453 37.87 38.16 -49.68
C ALA A 453 38.41 38.69 -48.35
N LEU A 454 38.61 37.81 -47.37
CA LEU A 454 39.22 38.17 -46.09
C LEU A 454 40.67 38.65 -46.26
N ILE A 455 41.47 37.93 -47.05
CA ILE A 455 42.86 38.30 -47.34
C ILE A 455 42.94 39.59 -48.15
N GLN A 456 42.08 39.75 -49.16
CA GLN A 456 41.99 41.01 -49.92
C GLN A 456 41.63 42.20 -49.04
N ARG A 457 40.74 42.00 -48.07
CA ARG A 457 40.37 43.04 -47.12
C ARG A 457 41.53 43.42 -46.20
N VAL A 458 42.19 42.42 -45.61
CA VAL A 458 43.41 42.61 -44.79
C VAL A 458 44.48 43.32 -45.60
N TRP A 459 44.68 42.94 -46.85
CA TRP A 459 45.59 43.59 -47.77
C TRP A 459 45.22 45.06 -47.97
N SER A 460 43.96 45.36 -48.32
CA SER A 460 43.52 46.75 -48.55
C SER A 460 43.66 47.64 -47.30
N GLU A 461 43.40 47.11 -46.11
CA GLU A 461 43.42 47.88 -44.86
C GLU A 461 44.84 48.02 -44.29
N CYS A 462 45.73 47.06 -44.54
CA CYS A 462 47.09 47.08 -43.98
C CYS A 462 48.15 47.62 -44.97
N HIS A 463 48.02 47.46 -46.30
CA HIS A 463 49.10 47.75 -47.25
C HIS A 463 49.65 49.19 -47.18
N LEU A 464 48.79 50.21 -47.09
CA LEU A 464 49.19 51.63 -47.02
C LEU A 464 50.03 51.94 -45.77
N SER A 465 49.67 51.35 -44.63
CA SER A 465 50.42 51.53 -43.38
C SER A 465 51.78 50.85 -43.42
N LEU A 466 51.88 49.73 -44.16
CA LEU A 466 53.10 48.93 -44.30
C LEU A 466 54.10 49.55 -45.31
N GLU A 467 53.63 50.17 -46.39
CA GLU A 467 54.48 50.87 -47.38
C GLU A 467 55.19 52.09 -46.79
N SER A 468 54.50 52.83 -45.91
CA SER A 468 55.05 54.04 -45.24
C SER A 468 56.24 53.74 -44.31
N LYS A 469 56.42 52.49 -43.88
CA LYS A 469 57.47 52.03 -42.94
C LYS A 469 58.66 51.35 -43.62
N GLY A 470 58.79 51.46 -44.94
CA GLY A 470 60.02 51.11 -45.67
C GLY A 470 60.13 49.69 -46.22
N SER A 471 59.07 48.87 -46.15
CA SER A 471 59.10 47.51 -46.71
C SER A 471 58.51 47.44 -48.11
N LYS A 472 59.37 47.33 -49.13
CA LYS A 472 58.98 47.15 -50.55
C LYS A 472 58.62 45.70 -50.94
N LEU A 473 58.58 44.74 -50.01
CA LEU A 473 58.41 43.31 -50.34
C LEU A 473 57.42 42.62 -49.38
N LEU A 474 56.12 42.80 -49.60
CA LEU A 474 55.07 41.93 -49.04
C LEU A 474 54.62 40.97 -50.14
N THR A 475 54.59 39.66 -49.84
CA THR A 475 54.14 38.64 -50.79
C THR A 475 52.91 37.94 -50.25
N VAL A 476 51.85 37.87 -51.04
CA VAL A 476 50.62 37.13 -50.68
C VAL A 476 50.61 35.81 -51.45
N VAL A 477 50.48 34.70 -50.73
CA VAL A 477 50.43 33.35 -51.29
C VAL A 477 49.14 32.67 -50.84
N THR A 478 48.19 32.48 -51.75
CA THR A 478 46.90 31.83 -51.47
C THR A 478 46.74 30.57 -52.30
N GLU A 479 46.37 29.46 -51.66
CA GLU A 479 45.90 28.29 -52.39
C GLU A 479 44.61 28.60 -53.17
N PRO A 480 44.41 28.05 -54.37
CA PRO A 480 43.18 28.25 -55.13
C PRO A 480 41.99 27.51 -54.48
N ASN A 481 40.79 28.12 -54.53
CA ASN A 481 39.52 27.58 -54.04
C ASN A 481 39.47 27.30 -52.52
N LEU A 482 39.81 28.29 -51.70
CA LEU A 482 39.71 28.17 -50.25
C LEU A 482 38.24 28.25 -49.78
N PRO A 483 37.84 27.44 -48.79
CA PRO A 483 36.49 27.48 -48.25
C PRO A 483 36.21 28.76 -47.45
N SER A 484 34.93 29.05 -47.21
CA SER A 484 34.50 30.21 -46.43
C SER A 484 34.63 29.98 -44.92
N VAL A 485 34.93 31.05 -44.19
CA VAL A 485 35.03 31.07 -42.72
C VAL A 485 33.95 31.97 -42.12
N PHE A 486 33.47 31.63 -40.92
CA PHE A 486 32.45 32.39 -40.21
C PHE A 486 33.07 33.28 -39.14
N VAL A 487 33.26 34.56 -39.46
CA VAL A 487 34.06 35.48 -38.64
C VAL A 487 33.50 36.89 -38.57
N ASP A 488 33.89 37.62 -37.54
CA ASP A 488 33.80 39.08 -37.51
C ASP A 488 34.98 39.66 -38.32
N PRO A 489 34.73 40.27 -39.51
CA PRO A 489 35.80 40.67 -40.42
C PRO A 489 36.72 41.73 -39.80
N THR A 490 36.16 42.67 -39.04
CA THR A 490 36.91 43.75 -38.42
C THR A 490 37.85 43.22 -37.33
N ARG A 491 37.41 42.21 -36.57
CA ARG A 491 38.23 41.58 -35.53
C ARG A 491 39.36 40.73 -36.11
N ILE A 492 39.10 40.01 -37.19
CA ILE A 492 40.15 39.23 -37.84
C ILE A 492 41.20 40.14 -38.51
N VAL A 493 40.82 41.28 -39.10
CA VAL A 493 41.80 42.28 -39.56
C VAL A 493 42.71 42.74 -38.40
N HIS A 494 42.17 42.89 -37.19
CA HIS A 494 42.98 43.23 -36.01
C HIS A 494 43.97 42.12 -35.63
N VAL A 495 43.60 40.84 -35.76
CA VAL A 495 44.53 39.71 -35.61
C VAL A 495 45.67 39.82 -36.61
N PHE A 496 45.36 40.02 -37.90
CA PHE A 496 46.39 40.19 -38.93
C PHE A 496 47.27 41.40 -38.72
N SER A 497 46.71 42.55 -38.33
CA SER A 497 47.48 43.76 -38.03
C SER A 497 48.51 43.53 -36.93
N ASN A 498 48.13 42.80 -35.86
CA ASN A 498 49.05 42.43 -34.78
C ASN A 498 50.16 41.49 -35.27
N LEU A 499 49.83 40.47 -36.05
CA LEU A 499 50.81 39.53 -36.60
C LEU A 499 51.76 40.19 -37.61
N LEU A 500 51.24 41.03 -38.51
CA LEU A 500 52.02 41.78 -39.51
C LEU A 500 52.92 42.84 -38.86
N SER A 501 52.43 43.55 -37.85
CA SER A 501 53.23 44.50 -37.07
C SER A 501 54.39 43.80 -36.37
N ASN A 502 54.15 42.65 -35.74
CA ASN A 502 55.21 41.84 -35.14
C ASN A 502 56.20 41.31 -36.18
N ALA A 503 55.71 40.79 -37.31
CA ALA A 503 56.55 40.32 -38.40
C ALA A 503 57.49 41.42 -38.91
N LEU A 504 56.99 42.63 -39.14
CA LEU A 504 57.80 43.77 -39.59
C LEU A 504 58.84 44.20 -38.57
N LYS A 505 58.49 44.26 -37.28
CA LYS A 505 59.43 44.65 -36.21
C LYS A 505 60.64 43.74 -36.12
N HIS A 506 60.48 42.45 -36.45
CA HIS A 506 61.52 41.44 -36.28
C HIS A 506 62.16 40.97 -37.60
N THR A 507 61.79 41.56 -38.74
CA THR A 507 62.37 41.20 -40.04
C THR A 507 63.68 41.94 -40.28
N LYS A 508 64.72 41.24 -40.78
CA LYS A 508 65.99 41.88 -41.19
C LYS A 508 65.79 42.71 -42.46
N TYR A 509 66.55 43.80 -42.59
CA TYR A 509 66.44 44.76 -43.71
C TYR A 509 66.44 44.06 -45.08
N HIS A 510 65.46 44.37 -45.94
CA HIS A 510 65.29 43.87 -47.32
C HIS A 510 64.77 42.42 -47.51
N GLN A 511 64.29 41.75 -46.47
CA GLN A 511 63.63 40.44 -46.63
C GLN A 511 62.08 40.57 -46.76
N PRO A 512 61.42 39.69 -47.54
CA PRO A 512 59.97 39.75 -47.70
C PRO A 512 59.21 39.24 -46.48
N VAL A 513 58.06 39.83 -46.18
CA VAL A 513 57.07 39.24 -45.26
C VAL A 513 56.01 38.54 -46.10
N THR A 514 55.77 37.26 -45.84
CA THR A 514 54.82 36.43 -46.58
C THR A 514 53.52 36.28 -45.80
N LEU A 515 52.40 36.69 -46.40
CA LEU A 515 51.05 36.40 -45.93
C LEU A 515 50.54 35.19 -46.71
N SER A 516 50.17 34.11 -46.01
CA SER A 516 49.66 32.90 -46.66
C SER A 516 48.32 32.44 -46.12
N ALA A 517 47.55 31.79 -46.99
CA ALA A 517 46.38 31.02 -46.59
C ALA A 517 46.36 29.66 -47.29
N SER A 518 46.14 28.61 -46.50
CA SER A 518 46.13 27.22 -46.96
C SER A 518 45.03 26.43 -46.26
N ARG A 519 44.48 25.42 -46.92
CA ARG A 519 43.50 24.53 -46.32
C ARG A 519 44.20 23.49 -45.44
N ARG A 520 43.66 23.26 -44.25
CA ARG A 520 44.11 22.22 -43.31
C ARG A 520 42.91 21.43 -42.81
N LEU A 521 42.68 20.24 -43.36
CA LEU A 521 41.57 19.35 -42.98
C LEU A 521 40.20 20.09 -42.97
N ASP A 522 39.67 20.34 -41.77
CA ASP A 522 38.41 21.01 -41.41
C ASP A 522 38.56 22.52 -41.13
N ARG A 523 39.75 23.08 -41.35
CA ARG A 523 40.12 24.46 -41.05
C ARG A 523 40.83 25.15 -42.22
N VAL A 524 40.82 26.48 -42.20
CA VAL A 524 41.69 27.32 -43.02
C VAL A 524 42.78 27.89 -42.13
N ARG A 525 44.04 27.64 -42.50
CA ARG A 525 45.21 28.23 -41.86
C ARG A 525 45.57 29.52 -42.54
N PHE A 526 45.60 30.60 -41.78
CA PHE A 526 46.19 31.87 -42.17
C PHE A 526 47.52 32.03 -41.45
N SER A 527 48.57 32.46 -42.15
CA SER A 527 49.88 32.64 -41.55
C SER A 527 50.61 33.87 -42.07
N VAL A 528 51.45 34.43 -41.20
CA VAL A 528 52.38 35.52 -41.48
C VAL A 528 53.78 35.01 -41.18
N LYS A 529 54.59 34.89 -42.23
CA LYS A 529 55.97 34.43 -42.18
C LYS A 529 56.92 35.59 -42.39
N ASN A 530 57.92 35.69 -41.54
CA ASN A 530 58.91 36.76 -41.54
C ASN A 530 60.32 36.19 -41.43
N PHE A 531 61.32 36.89 -42.00
CA PHE A 531 62.72 36.45 -41.94
C PHE A 531 63.51 37.28 -40.93
N GLY A 532 63.76 36.68 -39.76
CA GLY A 532 64.24 37.36 -38.57
C GLY A 532 65.01 36.43 -37.63
N GLU A 533 65.12 36.83 -36.37
CA GLU A 533 65.65 35.96 -35.33
C GLU A 533 64.65 34.85 -35.00
N GLY A 534 65.15 33.61 -34.97
CA GLY A 534 64.38 32.45 -34.55
C GLY A 534 64.01 32.52 -33.06
N ILE A 535 62.85 31.98 -32.72
CA ILE A 535 62.31 31.99 -31.36
C ILE A 535 62.59 30.64 -30.69
N PRO A 536 63.28 30.62 -29.52
CA PRO A 536 63.48 29.40 -28.74
C PRO A 536 62.18 28.70 -28.39
N SER A 537 62.15 27.37 -28.55
CA SER A 537 60.95 26.53 -28.36
C SER A 537 60.33 26.66 -26.96
N GLN A 538 61.16 26.92 -25.94
CA GLN A 538 60.73 27.16 -24.55
C GLN A 538 59.77 28.35 -24.39
N TYR A 539 59.75 29.29 -25.35
CA TYR A 539 58.90 30.47 -25.30
C TYR A 539 57.61 30.34 -26.13
N HIS A 540 57.50 29.34 -27.01
CA HIS A 540 56.37 29.21 -27.95
C HIS A 540 55.00 29.17 -27.26
N SER A 541 54.89 28.46 -26.14
CA SER A 541 53.64 28.36 -25.37
C SER A 541 53.28 29.67 -24.65
N ARG A 542 54.29 30.45 -24.25
CA ARG A 542 54.16 31.66 -23.45
C ARG A 542 54.02 32.93 -24.28
N LEU A 543 54.37 32.90 -25.57
CA LEU A 543 54.26 34.07 -26.48
C LEU A 543 52.86 34.68 -26.55
N PHE A 544 51.83 33.89 -26.27
CA PHE A 544 50.45 34.35 -26.27
C PHE A 544 49.91 34.64 -24.86
N ASP A 545 50.76 34.60 -23.83
CA ASP A 545 50.43 35.01 -22.48
C ASP A 545 50.45 36.55 -22.38
N ARG A 546 49.61 37.09 -21.50
CA ARG A 546 49.51 38.53 -21.28
C ARG A 546 50.82 39.07 -20.69
N PHE A 547 51.31 40.18 -21.25
CA PHE A 547 52.52 40.89 -20.81
C PHE A 547 53.82 40.10 -20.99
N PHE A 548 53.78 38.96 -21.69
CA PHE A 548 54.98 38.15 -21.89
C PHE A 548 55.86 38.72 -23.02
N ARG A 549 57.17 38.77 -22.77
CA ARG A 549 58.21 39.19 -23.72
C ARG A 549 59.42 38.27 -23.57
N ILE A 550 60.12 38.02 -24.67
CA ILE A 550 61.36 37.23 -24.67
C ILE A 550 62.45 38.06 -23.96
N PRO A 551 63.07 37.55 -22.87
CA PRO A 551 64.13 38.24 -22.16
C PRO A 551 65.31 38.59 -23.09
N GLY A 552 65.80 39.83 -23.04
CA GLY A 552 66.95 40.29 -23.86
C GLY A 552 66.60 40.89 -25.23
N THR A 553 65.31 41.06 -25.57
CA THR A 553 64.89 41.72 -26.83
C THR A 553 64.61 43.22 -26.63
N GLU A 554 65.34 44.09 -27.34
CA GLU A 554 65.21 45.57 -27.30
C GLU A 554 64.04 46.13 -28.14
N THR A 555 62.99 45.35 -28.41
CA THR A 555 61.86 45.83 -29.22
C THR A 555 60.84 46.64 -28.41
N SER A 556 60.22 47.64 -29.02
CA SER A 556 59.14 48.43 -28.41
C SER A 556 57.80 47.67 -28.50
N GLY A 557 57.20 47.35 -27.35
CA GLY A 557 55.90 46.66 -27.27
C GLY A 557 55.50 46.20 -25.86
N VAL A 558 54.19 46.12 -25.63
CA VAL A 558 53.56 45.85 -24.32
C VAL A 558 53.41 44.33 -24.03
N GLY A 559 53.50 43.49 -25.05
CA GLY A 559 53.22 42.04 -24.92
C GLY A 559 51.73 41.70 -24.80
N LEU A 560 50.83 42.57 -25.27
CA LEU A 560 49.38 42.32 -25.29
C LEU A 560 48.83 41.91 -26.67
N GLY A 561 49.48 42.33 -27.78
CA GLY A 561 48.95 42.11 -29.13
C GLY A 561 48.71 40.64 -29.50
N LEU A 562 49.64 39.74 -29.15
CA LEU A 562 49.48 38.30 -29.39
C LEU A 562 48.43 37.65 -28.48
N ALA A 563 48.30 38.13 -27.24
CA ALA A 563 47.26 37.67 -26.32
C ALA A 563 45.86 38.07 -26.81
N ILE A 564 45.71 39.30 -27.31
CA ILE A 564 44.46 39.78 -27.94
C ILE A 564 44.15 38.96 -29.20
N ALA A 565 45.16 38.71 -30.04
CA ALA A 565 45.00 37.87 -31.23
C ALA A 565 44.50 36.45 -30.87
N LYS A 566 45.06 35.85 -29.81
CA LYS A 566 44.61 34.54 -29.31
C LYS A 566 43.17 34.57 -28.82
N GLU A 567 42.76 35.60 -28.08
CA GLU A 567 41.40 35.73 -27.55
C GLU A 567 40.38 35.88 -28.68
N ILE A 568 40.68 36.73 -29.68
CA ILE A 568 39.85 36.88 -30.88
C ILE A 568 39.72 35.56 -31.64
N VAL A 569 40.83 34.86 -31.91
CA VAL A 569 40.81 33.59 -32.65
C VAL A 569 40.03 32.51 -31.89
N THR A 570 40.18 32.44 -30.56
CA THR A 570 39.49 31.45 -29.71
C THR A 570 37.97 31.66 -29.71
N ILE A 571 37.51 32.92 -29.66
CA ILE A 571 36.07 33.25 -29.74
C ILE A 571 35.46 32.82 -31.08
N HIS A 572 36.25 32.84 -32.15
CA HIS A 572 35.86 32.33 -33.47
C HIS A 572 36.01 30.81 -33.62
N GLY A 573 36.24 30.08 -32.52
CA GLY A 573 36.41 28.62 -32.52
C GLY A 573 37.74 28.12 -33.09
N GLY A 574 38.71 29.03 -33.29
CA GLY A 574 40.00 28.75 -33.89
C GLY A 574 41.13 28.50 -32.90
N SER A 575 42.35 28.29 -33.44
CA SER A 575 43.59 28.18 -32.67
C SER A 575 44.71 29.03 -33.27
N ILE A 576 45.59 29.61 -32.46
CA ILE A 576 46.75 30.40 -32.89
C ILE A 576 48.06 29.76 -32.41
N GLY A 577 49.13 29.89 -33.18
CA GLY A 577 50.43 29.30 -32.85
C GLY A 577 51.59 29.94 -33.61
N VAL A 578 52.79 29.41 -33.36
CA VAL A 578 54.04 29.82 -33.99
C VAL A 578 54.83 28.59 -34.44
N VAL A 579 55.55 28.71 -35.56
CA VAL A 579 56.56 27.76 -36.03
C VAL A 579 57.86 28.54 -36.19
N SER A 580 58.87 28.20 -35.38
CA SER A 580 60.19 28.84 -35.39
C SER A 580 61.19 27.94 -34.65
N GLN A 581 62.47 27.99 -35.01
CA GLN A 581 63.52 27.27 -34.29
C GLN A 581 64.70 28.20 -34.00
N GLU A 582 65.35 27.99 -32.86
CA GLU A 582 66.53 28.77 -32.47
C GLU A 582 67.67 28.57 -33.49
N GLY A 583 68.22 29.68 -34.00
CA GLY A 583 69.23 29.67 -35.08
C GLY A 583 68.66 29.65 -36.50
N GLU A 584 67.35 29.44 -36.69
CA GLU A 584 66.71 29.63 -37.99
C GLU A 584 66.45 31.12 -38.29
N THR A 585 66.42 31.46 -39.57
CA THR A 585 66.19 32.83 -40.05
C THR A 585 64.72 33.10 -40.38
N ALA A 586 63.79 32.19 -40.07
CA ALA A 586 62.38 32.33 -40.41
C ALA A 586 61.46 32.00 -39.21
N THR A 587 60.45 32.84 -39.01
CA THR A 587 59.41 32.66 -38.00
C THR A 587 58.04 32.79 -38.68
N GLU A 588 57.16 31.83 -38.41
CA GLU A 588 55.79 31.81 -38.95
C GLU A 588 54.78 31.83 -37.82
N PHE A 589 54.02 32.91 -37.69
CA PHE A 589 52.83 32.96 -36.84
C PHE A 589 51.61 32.56 -37.65
N TYR A 590 50.79 31.67 -37.12
CA TYR A 590 49.61 31.17 -37.81
C TYR A 590 48.38 31.13 -36.91
N PHE A 591 47.21 31.20 -37.51
CA PHE A 591 45.95 30.87 -36.86
C PHE A 591 45.05 30.06 -37.79
N ASP A 592 44.29 29.14 -37.20
CA ASP A 592 43.40 28.21 -37.87
C ASP A 592 41.96 28.56 -37.53
N LEU A 593 41.12 28.73 -38.54
CA LEU A 593 39.69 29.00 -38.39
C LEU A 593 38.85 27.84 -38.96
N PRO A 594 37.73 27.46 -38.32
CA PRO A 594 36.86 26.39 -38.82
C PRO A 594 36.19 26.75 -40.15
N ILE A 595 36.03 25.75 -41.03
CA ILE A 595 35.30 25.86 -42.29
C ILE A 595 33.80 25.82 -42.02
N GLY A 596 33.06 26.85 -42.44
CA GLY A 596 31.62 26.94 -42.18
C GLY A 596 31.28 27.26 -40.71
N GLY A 597 30.18 27.96 -40.48
CA GLY A 597 29.80 28.44 -39.13
C GLY A 597 29.47 27.31 -38.16
N LEU A 598 29.72 27.58 -36.87
CA LEU A 598 29.41 26.72 -35.72
C LEU A 598 27.98 26.14 -35.79
N GLU A 599 27.84 24.94 -36.35
CA GLU A 599 26.76 24.03 -35.98
C GLU A 599 27.26 23.19 -34.80
N THR A 600 26.69 23.51 -33.63
CA THR A 600 26.52 22.62 -32.46
C THR A 600 27.79 22.12 -31.75
N ALA A 601 28.15 22.81 -30.68
CA ALA A 601 28.77 22.21 -29.50
C ALA A 601 28.12 22.80 -28.23
N THR A 602 26.86 22.44 -27.99
CA THR A 602 26.21 22.55 -26.67
C THR A 602 25.79 21.14 -26.27
N SER A 603 26.63 20.53 -25.43
CA SER A 603 26.26 19.40 -24.56
C SER A 603 25.54 19.94 -23.34
#